data_AF-A0A2D5Y401-F1
#
_entry.id   AF-A0A2D5Y401-F1
#
_cell.length_a   1.000
_cell.length_b   1.000
_cell.length_c   1.000
_cell.angle_alpha   90.00
_cell.angle_beta   90.00
_cell.angle_gamma   90.00
#
_symmetry.space_group_name_H-M   'P 1'
#
loop_
_entity.id
_entity.type
_entity.pdbx_description
1 polymer ?
#
loop_
_entity_poly.entity_id
_entity_poly.type
_entity_poly.pdbx_seq_one_letter_code
_entity_poly.pdbx_strand_id
1 'polypeptide(L)'
;MAFILLYLYQGRPLPDNIWHFLFFMQSIEGIDTSFFNVSWSMAVEEIFYVAFPILIVLFSLVIKQRNRVFWAALICMMAFSMAVRFGWDYDLAGWDTSIRKSLIMRIDSIAYGAMFGIFITHISRRAFYISVLCALMITVFLLFSWKHMATVPYGRIGLDLVFIACPVVCAAIVTYAVKNWHFENTDVIRFLADISYPLYIFHPVFLKLFFPDGSVPSFEKLVLTVCFIIAFSYGFFRFVETPILKRRPRY
;
A
#
# COMPACT_ATOMS: atom_id res chain seq x y z
N MET A 1 6.38 -16.61 11.12
CA MET A 1 7.45 -17.60 11.34
C MET A 1 8.75 -17.25 10.61
N ALA A 2 8.75 -17.02 9.28
CA ALA A 2 9.99 -16.68 8.54
C ALA A 2 10.69 -15.39 9.03
N PHE A 3 9.94 -14.33 9.32
CA PHE A 3 10.47 -13.07 9.86
C PHE A 3 11.07 -13.21 11.27
N ILE A 4 10.45 -14.05 12.11
CA ILE A 4 10.95 -14.38 13.45
C ILE A 4 12.32 -15.07 13.32
N LEU A 5 12.42 -16.07 12.44
CA LEU A 5 13.67 -16.80 12.21
C LEU A 5 14.78 -15.90 11.64
N LEU A 6 14.45 -14.98 10.73
CA LEU A 6 15.40 -13.99 10.20
C LEU A 6 15.90 -13.02 11.29
N TYR A 7 15.01 -12.52 12.15
CA TYR A 7 15.37 -11.60 13.23
C TYR A 7 16.28 -12.28 14.27
N LEU A 8 15.95 -13.53 14.62
CA LEU A 8 16.78 -14.35 15.49
C LEU A 8 18.14 -14.65 14.85
N TYR A 9 18.19 -14.95 13.55
CA TYR A 9 19.45 -15.11 12.81
C TYR A 9 20.30 -13.84 12.79
N GLN A 10 19.67 -12.67 12.71
CA GLN A 10 20.35 -11.37 12.77
C GLN A 10 20.80 -10.97 14.19
N GLY A 11 20.58 -11.82 15.20
CA GLY A 11 20.91 -11.53 16.59
C GLY A 11 20.11 -10.36 17.18
N ARG A 12 18.99 -9.97 16.56
CA ARG A 12 18.14 -8.88 17.04
C ARG A 12 17.07 -9.42 17.99
N PRO A 13 16.84 -8.77 19.15
CA PRO A 13 15.73 -9.14 20.02
C PRO A 13 14.40 -8.96 19.28
N LEU A 14 13.43 -9.82 19.57
CA LEU A 14 12.06 -9.62 19.10
C LEU A 14 11.49 -8.38 19.79
N PRO A 15 10.62 -7.60 19.12
CA PRO A 15 9.96 -6.48 19.77
C PRO A 15 9.08 -6.98 20.93
N ASP A 16 9.08 -6.27 22.05
CA ASP A 16 8.23 -6.57 23.22
C ASP A 16 6.73 -6.56 22.85
N ASN A 17 6.40 -5.82 21.80
CA ASN A 17 5.05 -5.58 21.31
C ASN A 17 4.64 -6.44 20.12
N ILE A 18 5.24 -7.63 19.95
CA ILE A 18 4.98 -8.52 18.80
C ILE A 18 3.49 -8.86 18.59
N TRP A 19 2.69 -8.83 19.66
CA TRP A 19 1.24 -9.05 19.63
C TRP A 19 0.49 -8.01 18.78
N HIS A 20 1.02 -6.79 18.64
CA HIS A 20 0.43 -5.79 17.74
C HIS A 20 0.41 -6.25 16.29
N PHE A 21 1.39 -7.07 15.86
CA PHE A 21 1.44 -7.64 14.51
C PHE A 21 0.37 -8.71 14.28
N LEU A 22 -0.18 -9.32 15.34
CA LEU A 22 -1.26 -10.31 15.22
C LEU A 22 -2.60 -9.62 14.92
N PHE A 23 -2.81 -8.42 15.46
CA PHE A 23 -4.03 -7.63 15.28
C PHE A 23 -3.86 -6.47 14.28
N PHE A 24 -2.74 -6.42 13.57
CA PHE A 24 -2.42 -5.35 12.62
C PHE A 24 -2.41 -3.94 13.22
N MET A 25 -2.13 -3.83 14.52
CA MET A 25 -2.15 -2.57 15.28
C MET A 25 -0.78 -1.85 15.30
N GLN A 26 0.28 -2.49 14.80
CA GLN A 26 1.65 -1.93 14.81
C GLN A 26 1.79 -0.63 14.01
N SER A 27 0.88 -0.42 13.06
CA SER A 27 0.90 0.69 12.12
C SER A 27 -0.08 1.80 12.48
N ILE A 28 -0.78 1.76 13.63
CA ILE A 28 -1.80 2.77 13.97
C ILE A 28 -1.22 4.19 13.89
N GLU A 29 -0.08 4.44 14.53
CA GLU A 29 0.61 5.75 14.50
C GLU A 29 1.95 5.70 13.74
N GLY A 30 2.28 4.57 13.11
CA GLY A 30 3.58 4.38 12.44
C GLY A 30 4.76 4.09 13.38
N ILE A 31 4.48 3.71 14.64
CA ILE A 31 5.44 3.63 15.75
C ILE A 31 6.53 2.55 15.54
N ASP A 32 6.21 1.34 15.07
CA ASP A 32 7.24 0.31 14.90
C ASP A 32 6.89 -0.72 13.82
N THR A 33 7.43 -0.50 12.62
CA THR A 33 7.43 -1.48 11.52
C THR A 33 8.81 -2.09 11.30
N SER A 34 9.76 -1.86 12.21
CA SER A 34 11.15 -2.29 12.00
C SER A 34 11.26 -3.81 11.84
N PHE A 35 10.47 -4.55 12.63
CA PHE A 35 10.39 -6.00 12.62
C PHE A 35 9.84 -6.58 11.31
N PHE A 36 8.73 -6.03 10.81
CA PHE A 36 8.11 -6.46 9.56
C PHE A 36 7.74 -5.24 8.71
N ASN A 37 8.72 -4.71 7.96
CA ASN A 37 8.64 -3.40 7.30
C ASN A 37 7.58 -3.30 6.20
N VAL A 38 7.13 -4.43 5.63
CA VAL A 38 6.07 -4.44 4.60
C VAL A 38 4.68 -4.67 5.19
N SER A 39 4.57 -4.89 6.50
CA SER A 39 3.30 -5.15 7.18
C SER A 39 2.34 -3.97 7.20
N TRP A 40 2.81 -2.74 7.02
CA TRP A 40 1.96 -1.55 7.11
C TRP A 40 0.86 -1.54 6.05
N SER A 41 1.14 -2.01 4.84
CA SER A 41 0.17 -2.04 3.75
C SER A 41 -0.92 -3.06 4.01
N MET A 42 -0.52 -4.24 4.51
CA MET A 42 -1.41 -5.31 4.92
C MET A 42 -2.28 -4.87 6.11
N ALA A 43 -1.71 -4.14 7.07
CA ALA A 43 -2.48 -3.58 8.17
C ALA A 43 -3.57 -2.61 7.69
N VAL A 44 -3.25 -1.72 6.75
CA VAL A 44 -4.23 -0.81 6.13
C VAL A 44 -5.36 -1.58 5.45
N GLU A 45 -5.02 -2.65 4.72
CA GLU A 45 -5.99 -3.50 4.02
C GLU A 45 -6.94 -4.24 4.97
N GLU A 46 -6.40 -4.94 5.97
CA GLU A 46 -7.20 -5.68 6.96
C GLU A 46 -8.13 -4.76 7.75
N ILE A 47 -7.62 -3.61 8.24
CA ILE A 47 -8.46 -2.65 8.96
C ILE A 47 -9.50 -2.01 8.03
N PHE A 48 -9.18 -1.75 6.76
CA PHE A 48 -10.17 -1.29 5.80
C PHE A 48 -11.30 -2.32 5.63
N TYR A 49 -10.97 -3.61 5.49
CA TYR A 49 -11.96 -4.68 5.31
C TYR A 49 -12.79 -4.99 6.55
N VAL A 50 -12.32 -4.61 7.75
CA VAL A 50 -13.13 -4.65 8.97
C VAL A 50 -13.97 -3.39 9.12
N ALA A 51 -13.36 -2.21 8.97
CA ALA A 51 -14.03 -0.93 9.20
C ALA A 51 -15.13 -0.63 8.16
N PHE A 52 -14.88 -0.95 6.89
CA PHE A 52 -15.81 -0.61 5.80
C PHE A 52 -17.16 -1.32 5.93
N PRO A 53 -17.25 -2.65 6.16
CA PRO A 53 -18.53 -3.32 6.43
C PRO A 53 -19.24 -2.79 7.68
N ILE A 54 -18.50 -2.48 8.75
CA ILE A 54 -19.09 -1.89 9.97
C ILE A 54 -19.75 -0.55 9.63
N LEU A 55 -19.07 0.33 8.90
CA LEU A 55 -19.64 1.60 8.45
C LEU A 55 -20.86 1.42 7.55
N ILE A 56 -20.84 0.42 6.66
CA ILE A 56 -22.02 0.07 5.84
C ILE A 56 -23.20 -0.31 6.73
N VAL A 57 -23.00 -1.19 7.72
CA VAL A 57 -24.06 -1.61 8.64
C VAL A 57 -24.60 -0.40 9.41
N LEU A 58 -23.72 0.39 10.04
CA LEU A 58 -24.12 1.58 10.81
C LEU A 58 -24.90 2.59 9.96
N PHE A 59 -24.42 2.92 8.75
CA PHE A 59 -25.12 3.85 7.87
C PHE A 59 -26.40 3.28 7.28
N SER A 60 -26.51 1.96 7.09
CA SER A 60 -27.75 1.33 6.62
C SER A 60 -28.91 1.46 7.62
N LEU A 61 -28.61 1.67 8.91
CA LEU A 61 -29.63 1.92 9.93
C LEU A 61 -30.41 3.22 9.64
N VAL A 62 -29.72 4.24 9.11
CA VAL A 62 -30.26 5.59 8.87
C VAL A 62 -30.57 5.83 7.39
N ILE A 63 -29.70 5.39 6.48
CA ILE A 63 -29.78 5.61 5.04
C ILE A 63 -30.39 4.38 4.38
N LYS A 64 -31.56 4.55 3.73
CA LYS A 64 -32.28 3.44 3.08
C LYS A 64 -31.77 3.06 1.70
N GLN A 65 -31.12 3.99 0.99
CA GLN A 65 -30.61 3.75 -0.36
C GLN A 65 -29.23 3.12 -0.31
N ARG A 66 -29.10 1.89 -0.81
CA ARG A 66 -27.83 1.12 -0.82
C ARG A 66 -26.66 1.91 -1.39
N ASN A 67 -26.81 2.55 -2.55
CA ASN A 67 -25.70 3.31 -3.15
C ASN A 67 -25.25 4.48 -2.26
N ARG A 68 -26.18 5.15 -1.56
CA ARG A 68 -25.84 6.23 -0.62
C ARG A 68 -25.13 5.72 0.62
N VAL A 69 -25.45 4.51 1.09
CA VAL A 69 -24.74 3.86 2.21
C VAL A 69 -23.27 3.62 1.84
N PHE A 70 -23.02 3.03 0.67
CA PHE A 70 -21.65 2.79 0.19
C PHE A 70 -20.87 4.10 0.02
N TRP A 71 -21.49 5.11 -0.60
CA TRP A 71 -20.89 6.45 -0.73
C TRP A 71 -20.58 7.08 0.63
N ALA A 72 -21.51 7.03 1.58
CA ALA A 72 -21.32 7.58 2.92
C ALA A 72 -20.16 6.87 3.65
N ALA A 73 -20.06 5.54 3.54
CA ALA A 73 -18.96 4.77 4.12
C ALA A 73 -17.61 5.19 3.55
N LEU A 74 -17.49 5.28 2.21
CA LEU A 74 -16.24 5.70 1.56
C LEU A 74 -15.85 7.15 1.92
N ILE A 75 -16.81 8.08 1.85
CA ILE A 75 -16.59 9.48 2.20
C ILE A 75 -16.19 9.61 3.67
N CYS A 76 -16.81 8.85 4.57
CA CYS A 76 -16.46 8.84 5.99
C CYS A 76 -15.00 8.43 6.21
N MET A 77 -14.52 7.38 5.53
CA MET A 77 -13.12 6.93 5.65
C MET A 77 -12.13 7.95 5.07
N MET A 78 -12.46 8.55 3.92
CA MET A 78 -11.66 9.63 3.32
C MET A 78 -11.60 10.85 4.25
N ALA A 79 -12.75 11.29 4.74
CA ALA A 79 -12.87 12.44 5.65
C ALA A 79 -12.14 12.18 6.98
N PHE A 80 -12.23 10.97 7.52
CA PHE A 80 -11.50 10.56 8.71
C PHE A 80 -9.98 10.67 8.49
N SER A 81 -9.46 10.06 7.43
CA SER A 81 -8.04 10.12 7.11
C SER A 81 -7.56 11.56 6.89
N MET A 82 -8.38 12.38 6.23
CA MET A 82 -8.10 13.79 5.99
C MET A 82 -8.08 14.59 7.30
N ALA A 83 -9.08 14.40 8.18
CA ALA A 83 -9.15 15.05 9.48
C ALA A 83 -7.94 14.71 10.35
N VAL A 84 -7.48 13.46 10.33
CA VAL A 84 -6.27 13.05 11.05
C VAL A 84 -5.03 13.73 10.47
N ARG A 85 -4.85 13.77 9.14
CA ARG A 85 -3.68 14.43 8.52
C ARG A 85 -3.60 15.93 8.85
N PHE A 86 -4.72 16.64 8.85
CA PHE A 86 -4.74 18.08 9.18
C PHE A 86 -4.76 18.37 10.68
N GLY A 87 -5.29 17.46 11.51
CA GLY A 87 -5.46 17.66 12.95
C GLY A 87 -4.30 17.13 13.81
N TRP A 88 -3.55 16.14 13.32
CA TRP A 88 -2.47 15.50 14.09
C TRP A 88 -1.12 16.11 13.74
N ASP A 89 -0.36 16.60 14.72
CA ASP A 89 0.98 17.11 14.45
C ASP A 89 1.98 15.96 14.26
N TYR A 90 2.62 15.91 13.10
CA TYR A 90 3.53 14.82 12.74
C TYR A 90 4.85 15.37 12.20
N ASP A 91 5.92 14.64 12.50
CA ASP A 91 7.26 15.02 12.05
C ASP A 91 7.43 14.71 10.55
N LEU A 92 7.80 15.76 9.79
CA LEU A 92 8.13 15.67 8.38
C LEU A 92 9.48 14.98 8.12
N ALA A 93 10.42 15.02 9.07
CA ALA A 93 11.67 14.28 8.94
C ALA A 93 11.42 12.76 9.06
N GLY A 94 10.52 12.35 9.96
CA GLY A 94 10.00 11.00 10.10
C GLY A 94 8.83 10.64 9.19
N TRP A 95 8.61 11.33 8.06
CA TRP A 95 7.42 11.16 7.22
C TRP A 95 7.08 9.69 6.87
N ASP A 96 8.12 8.87 6.66
CA ASP A 96 7.98 7.50 6.18
C ASP A 96 7.21 6.67 7.20
N THR A 97 7.55 6.83 8.47
CA THR A 97 6.87 6.21 9.59
C THR A 97 5.56 6.92 9.87
N SER A 98 5.59 8.25 9.98
CA SER A 98 4.48 9.06 10.48
C SER A 98 3.27 9.10 9.55
N ILE A 99 3.48 9.12 8.23
CA ILE A 99 2.41 9.20 7.23
C ILE A 99 2.39 7.94 6.36
N ARG A 100 3.50 7.59 5.69
CA ARG A 100 3.48 6.51 4.67
C ARG A 100 3.06 5.16 5.26
N LYS A 101 3.53 4.88 6.47
CA LYS A 101 3.31 3.61 7.17
C LYS A 101 2.26 3.73 8.27
N SER A 102 1.63 4.90 8.41
CA SER A 102 0.54 5.13 9.34
C SER A 102 -0.77 4.66 8.73
N LEU A 103 -1.46 3.82 9.50
CA LEU A 103 -2.72 3.21 9.13
C LEU A 103 -3.84 4.25 9.08
N ILE A 104 -3.96 5.03 10.15
CA ILE A 104 -5.03 6.03 10.29
C ILE A 104 -4.90 7.14 9.25
N MET A 105 -3.68 7.47 8.86
CA MET A 105 -3.40 8.49 7.84
C MET A 105 -3.55 7.97 6.42
N ARG A 106 -3.78 6.67 6.17
CA ARG A 106 -3.79 6.10 4.81
C ARG A 106 -4.96 5.17 4.50
N ILE A 107 -5.90 5.02 5.42
CA ILE A 107 -7.09 4.20 5.20
C ILE A 107 -7.95 4.70 4.02
N ASP A 108 -7.81 5.96 3.64
CA ASP A 108 -8.41 6.58 2.45
C ASP A 108 -7.88 6.01 1.11
N SER A 109 -6.65 5.49 1.08
CA SER A 109 -6.01 5.04 -0.17
C SER A 109 -6.78 3.91 -0.86
N ILE A 110 -7.33 2.96 -0.10
CA ILE A 110 -8.20 1.90 -0.61
C ILE A 110 -9.59 2.46 -0.94
N ALA A 111 -10.08 3.43 -0.16
CA ALA A 111 -11.37 4.06 -0.40
C ALA A 111 -11.43 4.75 -1.77
N TYR A 112 -10.35 5.41 -2.21
CA TYR A 112 -10.28 6.02 -3.56
C TYR A 112 -10.38 4.96 -4.66
N GLY A 113 -9.65 3.86 -4.54
CA GLY A 113 -9.74 2.74 -5.48
C GLY A 113 -11.14 2.14 -5.54
N ALA A 114 -11.76 1.90 -4.39
CA ALA A 114 -13.13 1.39 -4.29
C ALA A 114 -14.16 2.35 -4.90
N MET A 115 -14.01 3.66 -4.68
CA MET A 115 -14.88 4.68 -5.25
C MET A 115 -14.85 4.65 -6.79
N PHE A 116 -13.66 4.56 -7.39
CA PHE A 116 -13.52 4.47 -8.84
C PHE A 116 -14.03 3.13 -9.37
N GLY A 117 -13.73 2.02 -8.70
CA GLY A 117 -14.18 0.69 -9.10
C GLY A 117 -15.70 0.52 -9.07
N ILE A 118 -16.39 1.11 -8.09
CA ILE A 118 -17.84 0.95 -7.90
C ILE A 118 -18.64 2.02 -8.66
N PHE A 119 -18.22 3.28 -8.60
CA PHE A 119 -19.05 4.42 -9.03
C PHE A 119 -18.49 5.15 -10.25
N ILE A 120 -17.18 5.38 -10.31
CA ILE A 120 -16.56 6.13 -11.41
C ILE A 120 -16.02 5.15 -12.44
N THR A 121 -16.93 4.47 -13.12
CA THR A 121 -16.50 3.41 -14.03
C THR A 121 -16.07 3.95 -15.40
N HIS A 122 -16.34 5.20 -15.77
CA HIS A 122 -15.93 5.75 -17.07
C HIS A 122 -15.04 6.97 -16.90
N ILE A 123 -13.83 6.90 -17.46
CA ILE A 123 -12.86 8.00 -17.51
C ILE A 123 -12.69 8.39 -18.98
N SER A 124 -12.86 9.68 -19.28
CA SER A 124 -12.64 10.17 -20.64
C SER A 124 -11.14 10.15 -21.00
N ARG A 125 -10.82 10.04 -22.28
CA ARG A 125 -9.42 10.10 -22.76
C ARG A 125 -8.71 11.40 -22.34
N ARG A 126 -9.43 12.52 -22.26
CA ARG A 126 -8.89 13.80 -21.74
C ARG A 126 -8.54 13.69 -20.26
N ALA A 127 -9.45 13.18 -19.44
CA ALA A 127 -9.22 12.99 -18.01
C ALA A 127 -8.02 12.04 -17.76
N PHE A 128 -7.89 10.97 -18.55
CA PHE A 128 -6.73 10.09 -18.48
C PHE A 128 -5.40 10.82 -18.72
N TYR A 129 -5.26 11.59 -19.80
CA TYR A 129 -4.02 12.33 -20.07
C TYR A 129 -3.74 13.40 -19.02
N ILE A 130 -4.77 14.07 -18.50
CA ILE A 130 -4.63 14.99 -17.37
C ILE A 130 -4.11 14.25 -16.15
N SER A 131 -4.67 13.09 -15.82
CA SER A 131 -4.19 12.24 -14.72
C SER A 131 -2.73 11.82 -14.92
N VAL A 132 -2.34 11.36 -16.12
CA VAL A 132 -0.93 11.01 -16.42
C VAL A 132 -0.01 12.22 -16.24
N LEU A 133 -0.40 13.40 -16.74
CA LEU A 133 0.37 14.62 -16.57
C LEU A 133 0.48 15.00 -15.09
N CYS A 134 -0.61 14.92 -14.32
CA CYS A 134 -0.59 15.14 -12.88
C CYS A 134 0.33 14.15 -12.16
N ALA A 135 0.32 12.86 -12.52
CA ALA A 135 1.22 11.86 -11.95
C ALA A 135 2.69 12.19 -12.21
N LEU A 136 3.01 12.60 -13.44
CA LEU A 136 4.36 13.03 -13.82
C LEU A 136 4.77 14.29 -13.04
N MET A 137 3.89 15.28 -12.94
CA MET A 137 4.15 16.51 -12.19
C MET A 137 4.35 16.23 -10.69
N ILE A 138 3.53 15.37 -10.09
CA ILE A 138 3.72 14.92 -8.70
C ILE A 138 5.06 14.21 -8.56
N THR A 139 5.44 13.35 -9.51
CA THR A 139 6.71 12.62 -9.47
C THR A 139 7.90 13.59 -9.53
N VAL A 140 7.90 14.51 -10.49
CA VAL A 140 8.92 15.57 -10.63
C VAL A 140 8.97 16.42 -9.37
N PHE A 141 7.82 16.88 -8.87
CA PHE A 141 7.73 17.64 -7.64
C PHE A 141 8.36 16.91 -6.45
N LEU A 142 8.03 15.63 -6.25
CA LEU A 142 8.64 14.83 -5.20
C LEU A 142 10.15 14.70 -5.42
N LEU A 143 10.64 14.45 -6.63
CA LEU A 143 12.08 14.31 -6.88
C LEU A 143 12.89 15.57 -6.52
N PHE A 144 12.37 16.76 -6.83
CA PHE A 144 13.09 18.02 -6.62
C PHE A 144 12.81 18.69 -5.28
N SER A 145 11.59 18.58 -4.78
CA SER A 145 11.17 19.33 -3.59
C SER A 145 11.27 18.53 -2.30
N TRP A 146 11.38 17.20 -2.35
CA TRP A 146 11.37 16.33 -1.17
C TRP A 146 12.22 16.83 0.00
N LYS A 147 13.52 17.07 -0.27
CA LYS A 147 14.47 17.52 0.75
C LYS A 147 14.16 18.91 1.30
N HIS A 148 13.52 19.76 0.51
CA HIS A 148 13.14 21.11 0.91
C HIS A 148 11.81 21.14 1.67
N MET A 149 10.90 20.18 1.45
CA MET A 149 9.58 20.15 2.11
C MET A 149 9.69 20.06 3.64
N ALA A 150 10.68 19.34 4.16
CA ALA A 150 10.90 19.21 5.60
C ALA A 150 11.31 20.54 6.28
N THR A 151 11.81 21.51 5.50
CA THR A 151 12.36 22.77 6.02
C THR A 151 11.45 23.98 5.84
N VAL A 152 10.37 23.86 5.07
CA VAL A 152 9.48 24.98 4.73
C VAL A 152 8.14 24.85 5.47
N PRO A 153 7.57 25.97 6.00
CA PRO A 153 6.33 25.93 6.78
C PRO A 153 5.13 25.30 6.06
N TYR A 154 5.08 25.41 4.72
CA TYR A 154 4.00 24.87 3.89
C TYR A 154 4.27 23.46 3.35
N GLY A 155 5.42 22.86 3.67
CA GLY A 155 5.81 21.55 3.15
C GLY A 155 4.86 20.44 3.56
N ARG A 156 4.27 20.56 4.76
CA ARG A 156 3.24 19.65 5.27
C ARG A 156 2.00 19.63 4.40
N ILE A 157 1.42 20.80 4.13
CA ILE A 157 0.23 20.93 3.26
C ILE A 157 0.52 20.37 1.87
N GLY A 158 1.71 20.65 1.32
CA GLY A 158 2.14 20.11 0.04
C GLY A 158 2.17 18.57 0.02
N LEU A 159 2.68 17.93 1.06
CA LEU A 159 2.70 16.47 1.17
C LEU A 159 1.30 15.90 1.38
N ASP A 160 0.47 16.49 2.24
CA ASP A 160 -0.92 16.05 2.45
C ASP A 160 -1.71 16.08 1.13
N LEU A 161 -1.53 17.15 0.33
CA LEU A 161 -2.13 17.25 -1.00
C LEU A 161 -1.62 16.18 -1.96
N VAL A 162 -0.33 15.83 -1.90
CA VAL A 162 0.22 14.71 -2.68
C VAL A 162 -0.42 13.38 -2.26
N PHE A 163 -0.62 13.14 -0.96
CA PHE A 163 -1.27 11.92 -0.45
C PHE A 163 -2.75 11.82 -0.80
N ILE A 164 -3.40 12.92 -1.13
CA ILE A 164 -4.77 12.95 -1.65
C ILE A 164 -4.76 12.79 -3.19
N ALA A 165 -3.91 13.55 -3.88
CA ALA A 165 -3.89 13.60 -5.34
C ALA A 165 -3.37 12.29 -5.96
N CYS A 166 -2.35 11.67 -5.35
CA CYS A 166 -1.72 10.48 -5.91
C CYS A 166 -2.70 9.29 -6.01
N PRO A 167 -3.43 8.87 -4.96
CA PRO A 167 -4.42 7.79 -5.08
C PRO A 167 -5.51 8.07 -6.12
N VAL A 168 -6.01 9.30 -6.19
CA VAL A 168 -7.05 9.71 -7.15
C VAL A 168 -6.55 9.59 -8.59
N VAL A 169 -5.36 10.12 -8.86
CA VAL A 169 -4.74 10.09 -10.18
C VAL A 169 -4.42 8.64 -10.59
N CYS A 170 -3.88 7.84 -9.69
CA CYS A 170 -3.63 6.42 -9.93
C CYS A 170 -4.92 5.66 -10.20
N ALA A 171 -5.98 5.88 -9.41
CA ALA A 171 -7.28 5.24 -9.62
C ALA A 171 -7.89 5.60 -10.98
N ALA A 172 -7.79 6.86 -11.40
CA ALA A 172 -8.26 7.31 -12.72
C ALA A 172 -7.48 6.63 -13.87
N ILE A 173 -6.15 6.57 -13.77
CA ILE A 173 -5.27 5.90 -14.75
C ILE A 173 -5.63 4.42 -14.86
N VAL A 174 -5.70 3.72 -13.72
CA VAL A 174 -6.02 2.28 -13.68
C VAL A 174 -7.41 2.01 -14.23
N THR A 175 -8.40 2.82 -13.87
CA THR A 175 -9.78 2.66 -14.35
C THR A 175 -9.87 2.83 -15.87
N TYR A 176 -9.17 3.83 -16.43
CA TYR A 176 -9.10 4.01 -17.88
C TYR A 176 -8.37 2.84 -18.55
N ALA A 177 -7.23 2.44 -18.01
CA ALA A 177 -6.40 1.36 -18.53
C ALA A 177 -7.17 0.03 -18.60
N VAL A 178 -7.80 -0.38 -17.50
CA VAL A 178 -8.55 -1.65 -17.42
C VAL A 178 -9.70 -1.72 -18.44
N LYS A 179 -10.34 -0.58 -18.74
CA LYS A 179 -11.48 -0.55 -19.67
C LYS A 179 -11.12 -0.42 -21.14
N ASN A 180 -10.02 0.28 -21.45
CA ASN A 180 -9.67 0.62 -22.83
C ASN A 180 -8.48 -0.21 -23.35
N TRP A 181 -7.67 -0.78 -22.47
CA TRP A 181 -6.57 -1.65 -22.86
C TRP A 181 -6.95 -3.11 -22.62
N HIS A 182 -7.03 -3.84 -23.73
CA HIS A 182 -7.16 -5.28 -23.69
C HIS A 182 -5.76 -5.86 -23.50
N PHE A 183 -5.43 -6.19 -22.25
CA PHE A 183 -4.26 -7.01 -21.96
C PHE A 183 -4.59 -8.46 -22.32
N GLU A 184 -3.90 -9.00 -23.31
CA GLU A 184 -3.93 -10.44 -23.54
C GLU A 184 -3.42 -11.12 -22.27
N ASN A 185 -4.18 -12.11 -21.79
CA ASN A 185 -3.84 -12.84 -20.58
C ASN A 185 -2.71 -13.84 -20.88
N THR A 186 -1.52 -13.30 -21.12
CA THR A 186 -0.30 -14.04 -21.42
C THR A 186 0.18 -14.79 -20.18
N ASP A 187 0.87 -15.91 -20.40
CA ASP A 187 1.42 -16.70 -19.30
C ASP A 187 2.46 -15.91 -18.49
N VAL A 188 3.11 -14.91 -19.10
CA VAL A 188 4.02 -13.99 -18.38
C VAL A 188 3.26 -13.12 -17.40
N ILE A 189 2.15 -12.49 -17.82
CA ILE A 189 1.33 -11.66 -16.93
C ILE A 189 0.77 -12.50 -15.78
N ARG A 190 0.29 -13.72 -16.07
CA ARG A 190 -0.18 -14.66 -15.05
C ARG A 190 0.92 -15.02 -14.06
N PHE A 191 2.08 -15.41 -14.56
CA PHE A 191 3.23 -15.75 -13.74
C PHE A 191 3.62 -14.59 -12.82
N LEU A 192 3.71 -13.36 -13.35
CA LEU A 192 4.04 -12.19 -12.55
C LEU A 192 2.96 -11.87 -11.52
N ALA A 193 1.68 -12.03 -11.87
CA ALA A 193 0.57 -11.85 -10.94
C ALA A 193 0.62 -12.88 -9.80
N ASP A 194 0.84 -14.16 -10.13
CA ASP A 194 0.92 -15.27 -9.18
C ASP A 194 2.05 -15.07 -8.16
N ILE A 195 3.22 -14.62 -8.58
CA ILE A 195 4.36 -14.41 -7.67
C ILE A 195 4.35 -13.02 -6.99
N SER A 196 3.44 -12.12 -7.35
CA SER A 196 3.47 -10.72 -6.89
C SER A 196 3.42 -10.57 -5.37
N TYR A 197 2.61 -11.38 -4.71
CA TYR A 197 2.46 -11.38 -3.25
C TYR A 197 3.73 -11.86 -2.53
N PRO A 198 4.29 -13.05 -2.80
CA PRO A 198 5.54 -13.45 -2.17
C PRO A 198 6.71 -12.53 -2.55
N LEU A 199 6.75 -12.01 -3.78
CA LEU A 199 7.73 -11.01 -4.20
C LEU A 199 7.67 -9.77 -3.29
N TYR A 200 6.47 -9.25 -3.04
CA TYR A 200 6.24 -8.12 -2.15
C TYR A 200 6.72 -8.40 -0.72
N ILE A 201 6.46 -9.59 -0.19
CA ILE A 201 6.84 -9.95 1.18
C ILE A 201 8.36 -10.12 1.32
N PHE A 202 8.99 -10.81 0.37
CA PHE A 202 10.36 -11.28 0.53
C PHE A 202 11.42 -10.34 -0.06
N HIS A 203 11.08 -9.43 -0.97
CA HIS A 203 12.07 -8.51 -1.52
C HIS A 203 12.82 -7.68 -0.45
N PRO A 204 12.20 -7.06 0.59
CA PRO A 204 12.97 -6.27 1.56
C PRO A 204 13.86 -7.16 2.44
N VAL A 205 13.43 -8.41 2.69
CA VAL A 205 14.19 -9.39 3.46
C VAL A 205 15.47 -9.74 2.73
N PHE A 206 15.36 -10.12 1.47
CA PHE A 206 16.52 -10.53 0.68
C PHE A 206 17.41 -9.35 0.31
N LEU A 207 16.85 -8.17 0.01
CA LEU A 207 17.66 -6.97 -0.19
C LEU A 207 18.49 -6.64 1.06
N LYS A 208 17.91 -6.73 2.26
CA LYS A 208 18.64 -6.51 3.51
C LYS A 208 19.64 -7.63 3.82
N LEU A 209 19.37 -8.86 3.38
CA LEU A 209 20.28 -10.00 3.56
C LEU A 209 21.50 -9.91 2.64
N PHE A 210 21.31 -9.54 1.37
CA PHE A 210 22.40 -9.43 0.40
C PHE A 210 23.14 -8.09 0.45
N PHE A 211 22.47 -7.02 0.92
CA PHE A 211 23.02 -5.67 1.05
C PHE A 211 22.80 -5.12 2.47
N PRO A 212 23.40 -5.72 3.50
CA PRO A 212 23.19 -5.33 4.90
C PRO A 212 23.63 -3.88 5.17
N ASP A 213 24.68 -3.41 4.49
CA ASP A 213 25.25 -2.08 4.68
C ASP A 213 24.59 -1.02 3.78
N GLY A 214 23.62 -1.41 2.94
CA GLY A 214 22.96 -0.51 1.99
C GLY A 214 23.88 -0.01 0.87
N SER A 215 25.02 -0.67 0.63
CA SER A 215 25.95 -0.31 -0.43
C SER A 215 25.30 -0.46 -1.81
N VAL A 216 25.65 0.44 -2.74
CA VAL A 216 25.16 0.36 -4.12
C VAL A 216 25.69 -0.94 -4.74
N PRO A 217 24.81 -1.87 -5.15
CA PRO A 217 25.23 -3.14 -5.70
C PRO A 217 25.91 -2.95 -7.05
N SER A 218 26.92 -3.77 -7.36
CA SER A 218 27.35 -3.92 -8.76
C SER A 218 26.17 -4.44 -9.58
N PHE A 219 26.15 -4.12 -10.88
CA PHE A 219 25.06 -4.55 -11.76
C PHE A 219 24.87 -6.07 -11.73
N GLU A 220 25.95 -6.86 -11.66
CA GLU A 220 25.82 -8.32 -11.58
C GLU A 220 25.18 -8.77 -10.26
N LYS A 221 25.58 -8.17 -9.13
CA LYS A 221 24.97 -8.47 -7.82
C LYS A 221 23.49 -8.11 -7.78
N LEU A 222 23.09 -7.02 -8.42
CA LEU A 222 21.69 -6.62 -8.54
C LEU A 222 20.89 -7.64 -9.35
N VAL A 223 21.38 -8.02 -10.53
CA VAL A 223 20.72 -9.01 -11.39
C VAL A 223 20.59 -10.35 -10.66
N LEU A 224 21.66 -10.84 -10.03
CA LEU A 224 21.63 -12.07 -9.25
C LEU A 224 20.62 -12.01 -8.10
N THR A 225 20.56 -10.89 -7.40
CA THR A 225 19.59 -10.68 -6.30
C THR A 225 18.16 -10.70 -6.81
N VAL A 226 17.86 -9.99 -7.90
CA VAL A 226 16.52 -9.96 -8.51
C VAL A 226 16.12 -11.35 -9.00
N CYS A 227 17.01 -12.06 -9.70
CA CYS A 227 16.77 -13.43 -10.13
C CYS A 227 16.51 -14.37 -8.95
N PHE A 228 17.29 -14.24 -7.87
CA PHE A 228 17.08 -15.02 -6.64
C PHE A 228 15.73 -14.74 -6.01
N ILE A 229 15.34 -13.47 -5.86
CA ILE A 229 14.05 -13.07 -5.28
C ILE A 229 12.89 -13.63 -6.11
N ILE A 230 12.96 -13.54 -7.44
CA ILE A 230 11.94 -14.10 -8.34
C ILE A 230 11.87 -15.62 -8.21
N ALA A 231 13.02 -16.31 -8.24
CA ALA A 231 13.08 -17.77 -8.14
C ALA A 231 12.55 -18.26 -6.78
N PHE A 232 12.93 -17.61 -5.69
CA PHE A 232 12.42 -17.91 -4.35
C PHE A 232 10.91 -17.67 -4.26
N SER A 233 10.43 -16.52 -4.77
CA SER A 233 9.01 -16.16 -4.73
C SER A 233 8.16 -17.15 -5.53
N TYR A 234 8.65 -17.60 -6.68
CA TYR A 234 8.01 -18.67 -7.45
C TYR A 234 8.00 -20.00 -6.69
N GLY A 235 9.11 -20.39 -6.08
CA GLY A 235 9.18 -21.59 -5.23
C GLY A 235 8.18 -21.52 -4.08
N PHE A 236 8.13 -20.39 -3.37
CA PHE A 236 7.18 -20.16 -2.29
C PHE A 236 5.73 -20.23 -2.77
N PHE A 237 5.41 -19.56 -3.87
CA PHE A 237 4.09 -19.59 -4.49
C PHE A 237 3.67 -21.04 -4.82
N ARG A 238 4.57 -21.82 -5.42
CA ARG A 238 4.28 -23.18 -5.87
C ARG A 238 4.14 -24.17 -4.72
N PHE A 239 5.02 -24.12 -3.72
CA PHE A 239 5.13 -25.15 -2.68
C PHE A 239 4.40 -24.80 -1.38
N VAL A 240 4.16 -23.52 -1.10
CA VAL A 240 3.50 -23.07 0.14
C VAL A 240 2.13 -22.49 -0.15
N GLU A 241 2.07 -21.49 -1.04
CA GLU A 241 0.84 -20.73 -1.27
C GLU A 241 -0.22 -21.53 -2.03
N THR A 242 0.16 -22.13 -3.17
CA THR A 242 -0.76 -22.91 -4.01
C THR A 242 -1.45 -24.05 -3.23
N PRO A 243 -0.76 -24.86 -2.41
CA PRO A 243 -1.42 -25.89 -1.60
C PRO A 243 -2.42 -25.34 -0.58
N ILE A 244 -2.13 -24.19 0.03
CA ILE A 244 -3.03 -23.53 0.99
C ILE A 244 -4.28 -23.01 0.26
N LEU A 245 -4.09 -22.30 -0.87
CA LEU A 245 -5.19 -21.76 -1.67
C LEU A 245 -6.12 -22.85 -2.21
N LYS A 246 -5.57 -24.01 -2.60
CA LYS A 246 -6.36 -25.16 -3.05
C LYS A 246 -7.27 -25.75 -1.97
N ARG A 247 -6.93 -25.57 -0.69
CA ARG A 247 -7.73 -26.04 0.45
C ARG A 247 -8.80 -25.03 0.88
N ARG A 248 -8.82 -23.82 0.30
CA ARG A 248 -9.81 -22.80 0.63
C ARG A 248 -11.22 -23.25 0.20
N PRO A 249 -12.23 -23.19 1.07
CA PRO A 249 -13.61 -23.49 0.69
C PRO A 249 -14.08 -22.49 -0.37
N ARG A 250 -14.77 -22.98 -1.40
CA ARG A 250 -15.44 -22.14 -2.40
C ARG A 250 -16.87 -21.91 -1.90
N TYR A 251 -17.14 -20.70 -1.41
CA TYR A 251 -18.48 -20.24 -1.03
C TYR A 251 -19.09 -19.44 -2.18
#